data_AF-A0A139AYN3-F1
#
_entry.id   AF-A0A139AYN3-F1
#
_cell.length_a   1.000
_cell.length_b   1.000
_cell.length_c   1.000
_cell.angle_alpha   90.00
_cell.angle_beta   90.00
_cell.angle_gamma   90.00
#
_symmetry.space_group_name_H-M   'P 1'
#
loop_
_entity.id
_entity.type
_entity.pdbx_description
1 polymer ?
#
loop_
_entity_poly.entity_id
_entity_poly.type
_entity_poly.pdbx_seq_one_letter_code
_entity_poly.pdbx_strand_id
1 'polypeptide(L)'
;THLVTDTKIKRTVKFLAALSEGKPIVSLSWLDECKRKGGVVDAASFILNDPAAETKWGFKLAESLASSAEKEGKLLDGREFFITPNTKPGNGDLKEIVEAAGGKVACAFAESRHQHSSHWLMFSRCTRRSQPRLLRRAIHW
;
A
#
# COMPACT_ATOMS: atom_id res chain seq x y z
N THR A 1 3.17 -3.41 -15.29
CA THR A 1 2.72 -4.81 -15.07
C THR A 1 3.51 -5.47 -13.96
N HIS A 2 4.84 -5.30 -13.89
CA HIS A 2 5.69 -5.88 -12.85
C HIS A 2 6.44 -4.78 -12.10
N LEU A 3 6.77 -5.02 -10.83
CA LEU A 3 7.79 -4.25 -10.12
C LEU A 3 9.03 -5.13 -9.97
N VAL A 4 10.15 -4.67 -10.51
CA VAL A 4 11.45 -5.30 -10.29
C VAL A 4 12.19 -4.55 -9.19
N THR A 5 12.74 -5.29 -8.24
CA THR A 5 13.58 -4.74 -7.18
C THR A 5 14.85 -5.56 -7.03
N ASP A 6 15.81 -4.99 -6.30
CA ASP A 6 16.96 -5.73 -5.83
C ASP A 6 16.55 -6.82 -4.82
N THR A 7 17.52 -7.42 -4.14
CA THR A 7 17.32 -8.51 -3.18
C THR A 7 16.47 -8.17 -1.94
N LYS A 8 16.08 -6.91 -1.71
CA LYS A 8 15.46 -6.48 -0.45
C LYS A 8 14.15 -5.72 -0.64
N ILE A 9 13.24 -5.90 0.31
CA ILE A 9 12.00 -5.13 0.39
C ILE A 9 12.30 -3.72 0.91
N LYS A 10 11.94 -2.72 0.11
CA LYS A 10 12.00 -1.30 0.48
C LYS A 10 10.59 -0.72 0.43
N ARG A 11 10.15 -0.05 1.49
CA ARG A 11 8.83 0.63 1.58
C ARG A 11 8.82 1.94 0.80
N THR A 12 9.07 1.86 -0.50
CA THR A 12 8.93 2.98 -1.43
C THR A 12 7.47 3.09 -1.89
N VAL A 13 7.11 4.24 -2.47
CA VAL A 13 5.78 4.47 -3.06
C VAL A 13 5.46 3.40 -4.10
N LYS A 14 6.39 3.15 -5.02
CA LYS A 14 6.25 2.15 -6.08
C LYS A 14 6.04 0.73 -5.54
N PHE A 15 6.71 0.37 -4.44
CA PHE A 15 6.51 -0.93 -3.80
C PHE A 15 5.10 -1.06 -3.22
N LEU A 16 4.66 -0.06 -2.46
CA LEU A 16 3.35 -0.09 -1.82
C LEU A 16 2.21 -0.01 -2.83
N ALA A 17 2.35 0.80 -3.89
CA ALA A 17 1.40 0.86 -4.99
C ALA A 17 1.30 -0.49 -5.72
N ALA A 18 2.45 -1.06 -6.15
CA ALA A 18 2.47 -2.36 -6.84
C ALA A 18 1.88 -3.49 -5.98
N LEU A 19 2.21 -3.52 -4.69
CA LEU A 19 1.66 -4.49 -3.75
C LEU A 19 0.14 -4.33 -3.58
N SER A 20 -0.34 -3.08 -3.50
CA SER A 20 -1.77 -2.78 -3.36
C SER A 20 -2.55 -3.19 -4.60
N GLU A 21 -1.98 -3.01 -5.79
CA GLU A 21 -2.57 -3.43 -7.07
C GLU A 21 -2.47 -4.94 -7.34
N GLY A 22 -1.75 -5.70 -6.49
CA GLY A 22 -1.50 -7.12 -6.72
C GLY A 22 -0.55 -7.40 -7.90
N LYS A 23 0.28 -6.44 -8.29
CA LYS A 23 1.27 -6.61 -9.36
C LYS A 23 2.41 -7.51 -8.88
N PRO A 24 2.93 -8.44 -9.70
CA PRO A 24 4.07 -9.27 -9.32
C PRO A 24 5.28 -8.40 -8.95
N ILE A 25 5.85 -8.68 -7.77
CA ILE A 25 7.09 -8.05 -7.28
C ILE A 25 8.20 -9.09 -7.37
N VAL A 26 9.12 -8.90 -8.31
CA VAL A 26 10.14 -9.88 -8.67
C VAL A 26 11.55 -9.36 -8.43
N SER A 27 12.49 -10.30 -8.28
CA SER A 27 13.92 -9.97 -8.19
C SER A 27 14.56 -9.81 -9.58
N LEU A 28 15.81 -9.30 -9.60
CA LEU A 28 16.57 -9.09 -10.83
C LEU A 28 16.78 -10.36 -11.67
N SER A 29 16.77 -11.54 -11.06
CA SER A 29 16.94 -12.81 -11.79
C SER A 29 15.82 -13.07 -12.80
N TRP A 30 14.64 -12.47 -12.62
CA TRP A 30 13.58 -12.49 -13.62
C TRP A 30 13.99 -11.79 -14.91
N LEU A 31 14.68 -10.64 -14.81
CA LEU A 31 15.18 -9.92 -15.97
C LEU A 31 16.29 -10.70 -16.69
N ASP A 32 17.18 -11.31 -15.93
CA ASP A 32 18.25 -12.16 -16.48
C ASP A 32 17.66 -13.34 -17.26
N GLU A 33 16.63 -13.98 -16.69
CA GLU A 33 15.93 -15.08 -17.35
C GLU A 33 15.14 -14.62 -18.59
N CYS A 34 14.48 -13.47 -18.52
CA CYS A 34 13.80 -12.88 -19.68
C CYS A 34 14.80 -12.64 -20.82
N LYS A 35 15.97 -12.07 -20.49
CA LYS A 35 17.05 -11.83 -21.46
C LYS A 35 17.56 -13.14 -22.06
N ARG A 36 17.77 -14.17 -21.22
CA ARG A 36 18.27 -15.48 -21.66
C ARG A 36 17.31 -16.20 -22.59
N LYS A 37 16.00 -16.12 -22.33
CA LYS A 37 14.97 -16.74 -23.18
C LYS A 37 14.54 -15.87 -24.37
N GLY A 38 15.01 -14.62 -24.44
CA GLY A 38 14.65 -13.68 -25.49
C GLY A 38 13.20 -13.19 -25.43
N GLY A 39 12.58 -13.20 -24.24
CA GLY A 39 11.17 -12.84 -24.07
C GLY A 39 10.73 -12.78 -22.61
N VAL A 40 9.52 -12.30 -22.36
CA VAL A 40 8.95 -12.24 -21.02
C VAL A 40 8.63 -13.64 -20.53
N VAL A 41 9.15 -14.00 -19.36
CA VAL A 41 8.90 -15.30 -18.72
C VAL A 41 7.91 -15.16 -17.57
N ASP A 42 7.32 -16.27 -17.14
CA ASP A 42 6.44 -16.29 -15.98
C ASP A 42 7.15 -15.75 -14.72
N ALA A 43 6.47 -14.83 -14.05
CA ALA A 43 6.98 -14.11 -12.88
C ALA A 43 6.79 -14.89 -11.57
N ALA A 44 5.89 -15.89 -11.53
CA ALA A 44 5.56 -16.60 -10.30
C ALA A 44 6.78 -17.29 -9.66
N SER A 45 7.71 -17.79 -10.48
CA SER A 45 8.95 -18.43 -10.03
C SER A 45 10.01 -17.43 -9.52
N PHE A 46 9.80 -16.13 -9.68
CA PHE A 46 10.78 -15.08 -9.38
C PHE A 46 10.27 -14.04 -8.39
N ILE A 47 9.13 -14.32 -7.73
CA ILE A 47 8.61 -13.47 -6.66
C ILE A 47 9.68 -13.27 -5.61
N LEU A 48 9.86 -12.01 -5.21
CA LEU A 48 10.87 -11.62 -4.23
C LEU A 48 10.64 -12.37 -2.91
N ASN A 49 11.71 -12.90 -2.32
CA ASN A 49 11.67 -13.53 -1.01
C ASN A 49 12.67 -12.83 -0.09
N ASP A 50 12.17 -12.11 0.91
CA ASP A 50 12.98 -11.41 1.92
C ASP A 50 12.48 -11.75 3.33
N PRO A 51 12.89 -12.92 3.88
CA PRO A 51 12.43 -13.39 5.18
C PRO A 51 12.74 -12.42 6.33
N ALA A 52 13.82 -11.63 6.20
CA ALA A 52 14.21 -10.65 7.20
C ALA A 52 13.22 -9.48 7.23
N ALA A 53 12.80 -8.97 6.08
CA ALA A 53 11.76 -7.95 5.99
C ALA A 53 10.39 -8.51 6.41
N GLU A 54 10.02 -9.71 5.97
CA GLU A 54 8.75 -10.36 6.35
C GLU A 54 8.63 -10.49 7.87
N THR A 55 9.71 -10.94 8.53
CA THR A 55 9.77 -11.03 10.00
C THR A 55 9.69 -9.65 10.65
N LYS A 56 10.42 -8.67 10.11
CA LYS A 56 10.47 -7.31 10.66
C LYS A 56 9.11 -6.61 10.61
N TRP A 57 8.35 -6.82 9.55
CA TRP A 57 7.09 -6.12 9.30
C TRP A 57 5.85 -6.97 9.61
N GLY A 58 6.02 -8.26 9.90
CA GLY A 58 4.94 -9.16 10.27
C GLY A 58 3.99 -9.47 9.12
N PHE A 59 4.48 -9.63 7.90
CA PHE A 59 3.67 -9.99 6.73
C PHE A 59 4.39 -11.01 5.85
N LYS A 60 3.61 -11.71 5.02
CA LYS A 60 4.12 -12.54 3.93
C LYS A 60 3.86 -11.85 2.59
N LEU A 61 4.90 -11.68 1.79
CA LEU A 61 4.77 -10.96 0.51
C LEU A 61 3.87 -11.73 -0.45
N ALA A 62 4.05 -13.05 -0.56
CA ALA A 62 3.25 -13.91 -1.42
C ALA A 62 1.75 -13.86 -1.06
N GLU A 63 1.42 -13.95 0.23
CA GLU A 63 0.03 -13.87 0.70
C GLU A 63 -0.59 -12.49 0.47
N SER A 64 0.20 -11.42 0.68
CA SER A 64 -0.27 -10.06 0.45
C SER A 64 -0.56 -9.80 -1.03
N LEU A 65 0.31 -10.30 -1.92
CA LEU A 65 0.08 -10.23 -3.37
C LEU A 65 -1.16 -11.02 -3.79
N ALA A 66 -1.33 -12.23 -3.25
CA ALA A 66 -2.50 -13.05 -3.53
C ALA A 66 -3.80 -12.37 -3.07
N SER A 67 -3.83 -11.81 -1.85
CA SER A 67 -5.01 -11.11 -1.34
C SER A 67 -5.32 -9.83 -2.13
N SER A 68 -4.30 -9.07 -2.53
CA SER A 68 -4.50 -7.89 -3.38
C SER A 68 -5.02 -8.26 -4.77
N ALA A 69 -4.50 -9.34 -5.37
CA ALA A 69 -4.96 -9.82 -6.67
C ALA A 69 -6.41 -10.34 -6.61
N GLU A 70 -6.77 -11.08 -5.55
CA GLU A 70 -8.15 -11.54 -5.30
C GLU A 70 -9.13 -10.37 -5.17
N LYS A 71 -8.69 -9.26 -4.55
CA LYS A 71 -9.47 -8.03 -4.39
C LYS A 71 -9.35 -7.08 -5.59
N GLU A 72 -8.74 -7.52 -6.69
CA GLU A 72 -8.51 -6.72 -7.91
C GLU A 72 -7.82 -5.36 -7.67
N GLY A 73 -6.96 -5.29 -6.66
CA GLY A 73 -6.29 -4.04 -6.27
C GLY A 73 -7.18 -3.03 -5.54
N LYS A 74 -8.37 -3.43 -5.09
CA LYS A 74 -9.36 -2.54 -4.46
C LYS A 74 -9.43 -2.72 -2.94
N LEU A 75 -8.28 -2.84 -2.28
CA LEU A 75 -8.20 -3.03 -0.83
C LEU A 75 -8.91 -1.92 -0.04
N LEU A 76 -8.91 -0.70 -0.56
CA LEU A 76 -9.48 0.50 0.04
C LEU A 76 -10.76 0.96 -0.66
N ASP A 77 -11.45 0.07 -1.38
CA ASP A 77 -12.69 0.42 -2.08
C ASP A 77 -13.74 1.02 -1.13
N GLY A 78 -14.50 1.99 -1.65
CA GLY A 78 -15.52 2.70 -0.89
C GLY A 78 -14.99 3.58 0.25
N ARG A 79 -13.67 3.74 0.38
CA ARG A 79 -13.05 4.57 1.44
C ARG A 79 -12.47 5.85 0.86
N GLU A 80 -12.67 6.93 1.62
CA GLU A 80 -12.13 8.24 1.30
C GLU A 80 -11.19 8.72 2.40
N PHE A 81 -10.06 9.30 1.99
CA PHE A 81 -8.95 9.65 2.85
C PHE A 81 -8.67 11.14 2.77
N PHE A 82 -8.42 11.73 3.93
CA PHE A 82 -7.90 13.09 4.02
C PHE A 82 -6.46 13.04 4.51
N ILE A 83 -5.55 13.61 3.71
CA ILE A 83 -4.12 13.63 4.04
C ILE A 83 -3.80 14.96 4.70
N THR A 84 -3.35 14.90 5.95
CA THR A 84 -3.02 16.10 6.72
C THR A 84 -1.69 16.72 6.25
N PRO A 85 -1.56 18.07 6.27
CA PRO A 85 -0.30 18.73 6.00
C PRO A 85 0.84 18.17 6.87
N ASN A 86 2.02 18.01 6.30
CA ASN A 86 3.23 17.48 6.96
C ASN A 86 3.27 15.96 7.21
N THR A 87 2.34 15.19 6.63
CA THR A 87 2.48 13.73 6.62
C THR A 87 3.68 13.29 5.79
N LYS A 88 4.33 12.19 6.20
CA LYS A 88 5.41 11.52 5.46
C LYS A 88 5.00 10.06 5.19
N PRO A 89 5.11 9.56 3.96
CA PRO A 89 5.59 10.23 2.73
C PRO A 89 4.67 11.38 2.29
N GLY A 90 5.09 12.19 1.31
CA GLY A 90 4.39 13.44 0.97
C GLY A 90 2.95 13.21 0.49
N ASN A 91 2.15 14.27 0.38
CA ASN A 91 0.74 14.16 -0.02
C ASN A 91 0.58 13.47 -1.39
N GLY A 92 1.46 13.76 -2.36
CA GLY A 92 1.44 13.10 -3.67
C GLY A 92 1.74 11.60 -3.58
N ASP A 93 2.75 11.23 -2.80
CA ASP A 93 3.14 9.84 -2.57
C ASP A 93 2.02 9.02 -1.92
N LEU A 94 1.38 9.58 -0.89
CA LEU A 94 0.27 8.93 -0.21
C LEU A 94 -0.96 8.82 -1.09
N LYS A 95 -1.22 9.85 -1.91
CA LYS A 95 -2.29 9.81 -2.90
C LYS A 95 -2.08 8.66 -3.89
N GLU A 96 -0.87 8.51 -4.43
CA GLU A 96 -0.53 7.41 -5.35
C GLU A 96 -0.79 6.05 -4.70
N ILE A 97 -0.40 5.85 -3.44
CA ILE A 97 -0.62 4.59 -2.73
C ILE A 97 -2.12 4.33 -2.50
N VAL A 98 -2.88 5.33 -2.06
CA VAL A 98 -4.32 5.20 -1.78
C VAL A 98 -5.09 4.88 -3.05
N GLU A 99 -4.82 5.59 -4.13
CA GLU A 99 -5.50 5.39 -5.42
C GLU A 99 -5.12 4.04 -6.04
N ALA A 100 -3.86 3.61 -5.91
CA ALA A 100 -3.42 2.27 -6.32
C ALA A 100 -4.13 1.14 -5.57
N ALA A 101 -4.64 1.41 -4.36
CA ALA A 101 -5.41 0.47 -3.57
C ALA A 101 -6.94 0.62 -3.76
N GLY A 102 -7.40 1.42 -4.73
CA GLY A 102 -8.83 1.65 -5.00
C GLY A 102 -9.52 2.66 -4.08
N GLY A 103 -8.76 3.34 -3.22
CA GLY A 103 -9.29 4.41 -2.35
C GLY A 103 -9.33 5.77 -3.06
N LYS A 104 -9.99 6.75 -2.42
CA LYS A 104 -10.04 8.14 -2.91
C LYS A 104 -9.40 9.09 -1.92
N VAL A 105 -8.75 10.14 -2.42
CA VAL A 105 -8.21 11.23 -1.58
C VAL A 105 -9.02 12.50 -1.76
N ALA A 106 -9.58 13.00 -0.66
CA ALA A 106 -10.30 14.26 -0.63
C ALA A 106 -9.35 15.47 -0.65
N CYS A 107 -9.67 16.46 -1.48
CA CYS A 107 -8.91 17.71 -1.58
C CYS A 107 -9.20 18.68 -0.40
N ALA A 108 -10.30 18.49 0.32
CA ALA A 108 -10.71 19.33 1.44
C ALA A 108 -11.42 18.49 2.50
N PHE A 109 -11.32 18.91 3.76
CA PHE A 109 -12.15 18.35 4.82
C PHE A 109 -13.57 18.88 4.64
N ALA A 110 -14.46 18.05 4.11
CA ALA A 110 -15.87 18.42 3.97
C ALA A 110 -16.56 18.29 5.34
N GLU A 111 -16.69 19.41 6.07
CA GLU A 111 -17.60 19.46 7.21
C GLU A 111 -19.04 19.41 6.71
N SER A 112 -19.69 18.28 7.00
CA SER A 112 -21.12 17.99 6.87
C SER A 112 -21.68 17.70 5.46
N ARG A 113 -22.09 16.45 5.26
CA ARG A 113 -23.45 16.13 4.79
C ARG A 113 -23.94 14.92 5.58
N HIS A 114 -25.05 15.10 6.28
CA HIS A 114 -25.73 14.02 7.00
C HIS A 114 -26.22 12.94 6.02
N GLN A 115 -26.13 11.70 6.52
CA GLN A 115 -26.83 10.49 6.09
C GLN A 115 -26.32 9.74 4.84
N HIS A 116 -25.23 8.97 4.98
CA HIS A 116 -25.26 7.49 5.12
C HIS A 116 -23.79 6.96 5.09
N SER A 117 -23.26 6.55 6.24
CA SER A 117 -22.06 5.69 6.41
C SER A 117 -20.77 6.06 5.62
N SER A 118 -20.13 7.19 5.93
CA SER A 118 -18.78 7.51 5.41
C SER A 118 -17.79 7.62 6.58
N HIS A 119 -17.08 6.53 6.87
CA HIS A 119 -16.00 6.52 7.86
C HIS A 119 -14.74 7.10 7.22
N TRP A 120 -14.44 8.37 7.52
CA TRP A 120 -13.21 9.03 7.08
C TRP A 120 -12.00 8.46 7.80
N LEU A 121 -10.97 8.07 7.06
CA LEU A 121 -9.68 7.68 7.63
C LEU A 121 -8.69 8.83 7.46
N MET A 122 -8.26 9.42 8.56
CA MET A 122 -7.22 10.45 8.57
C MET A 122 -5.84 9.79 8.67
N PHE A 123 -4.95 10.08 7.72
CA PHE A 123 -3.53 9.83 7.91
C PHE A 123 -2.96 10.94 8.80
N SER A 124 -2.92 10.67 10.11
CA SER A 124 -2.28 11.54 11.10
C SER A 124 -0.91 10.97 11.48
N ARG A 125 0.08 11.85 11.57
CA ARG A 125 1.39 11.52 12.12
C ARG A 125 1.20 11.14 13.59
N CYS A 126 1.32 9.86 13.92
CA CYS A 126 1.36 9.43 15.33
C CYS A 126 2.71 9.84 15.95
N THR A 127 2.84 11.11 16.32
CA THR A 127 3.89 11.57 17.22
C THR A 127 3.48 11.21 18.64
N ARG A 128 4.17 10.22 19.21
CA ARG A 128 4.05 9.81 20.61
C ARG A 128 4.58 10.93 21.53
N ARG A 129 3.84 12.02 21.69
CA ARG A 129 3.94 12.97 22.81
C ARG A 129 2.77 13.97 22.77
N SER A 130 2.04 14.02 23.88
CA SER A 130 1.13 15.10 24.30
C SER A 130 -0.21 15.21 23.54
N GLN A 131 -1.16 14.34 23.89
CA GLN A 131 -2.58 14.56 23.61
C GLN A 131 -3.20 15.45 24.71
N PRO A 132 -3.80 16.61 24.41
CA PRO A 132 -4.91 17.11 25.21
C PRO A 132 -6.11 16.20 24.95
N ARG A 133 -6.76 15.78 26.05
CA ARG A 133 -7.91 14.89 26.08
C ARG A 133 -8.98 15.37 25.10
N LEU A 134 -9.32 14.58 24.09
CA LEU A 134 -10.65 14.45 23.49
C LEU A 134 -10.62 13.27 22.50
N LEU A 135 -11.70 12.48 22.49
CA LEU A 135 -11.91 11.24 21.73
C LEU A 135 -11.20 9.99 22.24
N ARG A 136 -11.67 9.49 23.39
CA ARG A 136 -11.79 8.04 23.60
C ARG A 136 -13.08 7.58 22.93
N ARG A 137 -12.97 6.78 21.87
CA ARG A 137 -13.77 5.56 21.58
C ARG A 137 -13.71 5.25 20.09
N ALA A 138 -12.94 4.23 19.74
CA ALA A 138 -13.28 3.19 18.76
C ALA A 138 -12.00 2.41 18.43
N ILE A 139 -11.69 1.41 19.25
CA ILE A 139 -10.87 0.27 18.82
C ILE A 139 -11.61 -0.96 19.33
N HIS A 140 -12.42 -1.56 18.48
CA HIS A 140 -12.66 -3.00 18.44
C HIS A 140 -12.80 -3.35 16.95
N TRP A 141 -12.03 -4.35 16.56
CA TRP A 141 -11.80 -4.80 15.19
C TRP A 141 -13.09 -5.20 14.47
#